data_AF-A0A7C6TSZ8-F1
#
_entry.id   AF-A0A7C6TSZ8-F1
#
_cell.length_a   1.000
_cell.length_b   1.000
_cell.length_c   1.000
_cell.angle_alpha   90.00
_cell.angle_beta   90.00
_cell.angle_gamma   90.00
#
_symmetry.space_group_name_H-M   'P 1'
#
loop_
_entity.id
_entity.type
_entity.pdbx_description
1 polymer ?
#
loop_
_entity_poly.entity_id
_entity_poly.type
_entity_poly.pdbx_seq_one_letter_code
_entity_poly.pdbx_strand_id
1 'polypeptide(L)'
;LVEMLGNIGPSEATTNIWGIRWAKMVWNCMGNALAGLVGTARLTPEERALMDRLSVVTGCEAARVAMGLGIALESVNGIPADALADARNDDDIRALTECLAAVRAERQLTPEQAQRVGMPGRPSLAQDVLKKRRTEIEQLNGEIVRLGATLGIATPVNAAITELVREMEAGRWQPGADSLRRLVPHLGALGA
;
A
#
# COMPACT_ATOMS: atom_id res chain seq x y z
N LEU A 1 -9.45 30.42 -7.20
CA LEU A 1 -8.69 29.63 -6.20
C LEU A 1 -7.45 28.98 -6.80
N VAL A 2 -7.57 28.14 -7.84
CA VAL A 2 -6.41 27.47 -8.48
C VAL A 2 -5.35 28.46 -8.95
N GLU A 3 -5.76 29.54 -9.63
CA GLU A 3 -4.85 30.60 -10.08
C GLU A 3 -4.07 31.26 -8.91
N MET A 4 -4.74 31.51 -7.78
CA MET A 4 -4.11 32.06 -6.59
C MET A 4 -3.10 31.10 -5.97
N LEU A 5 -3.44 29.80 -5.88
CA LEU A 5 -2.56 28.77 -5.33
C LEU A 5 -1.40 28.43 -6.27
N GLY A 6 -1.60 28.58 -7.58
CA GLY A 6 -0.59 28.40 -8.63
C GLY A 6 0.64 29.29 -8.45
N ASN A 7 0.49 30.44 -7.78
CA ASN A 7 1.60 31.33 -7.44
C ASN A 7 2.54 30.76 -6.36
N ILE A 8 2.07 29.76 -5.58
CA ILE A 8 2.84 29.12 -4.49
C ILE A 8 3.37 27.75 -4.93
N GLY A 9 2.61 27.02 -5.74
CA GLY A 9 3.03 25.73 -6.28
C GLY A 9 2.03 25.10 -7.25
N PRO A 10 2.41 23.99 -7.91
CA PRO A 10 1.54 23.30 -8.87
C PRO A 10 0.16 23.02 -8.29
N SER A 11 -0.88 23.49 -8.97
CA SER A 11 -2.27 23.46 -8.50
C SER A 11 -3.20 23.19 -9.65
N GLU A 12 -4.12 22.24 -9.49
CA GLU A 12 -5.08 21.84 -10.52
C GLU A 12 -6.48 21.68 -9.91
N ALA A 13 -7.52 22.04 -10.67
CA ALA A 13 -8.90 21.76 -10.29
C ALA A 13 -9.24 20.31 -10.65
N THR A 14 -10.03 19.64 -9.80
CA THR A 14 -10.55 18.31 -10.08
C THR A 14 -12.01 18.21 -9.64
N THR A 15 -12.81 17.50 -10.42
CA THR A 15 -14.18 17.09 -10.07
C THR A 15 -14.20 15.75 -9.33
N ASN A 16 -13.07 15.04 -9.28
CA ASN A 16 -12.93 13.70 -8.69
C ASN A 16 -11.90 13.66 -7.57
N ILE A 17 -12.01 14.58 -6.60
CA ILE A 17 -11.07 14.62 -5.46
C ILE A 17 -11.09 13.32 -4.64
N TRP A 18 -12.24 12.64 -4.59
CA TRP A 18 -12.38 11.38 -3.87
C TRP A 18 -11.62 10.25 -4.56
N GLY A 19 -11.71 10.12 -5.88
CA GLY A 19 -10.92 9.16 -6.64
C GLY A 19 -9.42 9.32 -6.43
N ILE A 20 -8.93 10.56 -6.44
CA ILE A 20 -7.50 10.88 -6.22
C ILE A 20 -7.07 10.52 -4.78
N ARG A 21 -7.86 10.91 -3.77
CA ARG A 21 -7.55 10.60 -2.36
C ARG A 21 -7.55 9.11 -2.09
N TRP A 22 -8.50 8.37 -2.65
CA TRP A 22 -8.58 6.93 -2.51
C TRP A 22 -7.45 6.22 -3.26
N ALA A 23 -7.05 6.68 -4.45
CA ALA A 23 -5.87 6.16 -5.13
C ALA A 23 -4.60 6.28 -4.26
N LYS A 24 -4.45 7.41 -3.56
CA LYS A 24 -3.35 7.58 -2.60
C LYS A 24 -3.48 6.67 -1.38
N MET A 25 -4.69 6.48 -0.86
CA MET A 25 -4.97 5.56 0.25
C MET A 25 -4.60 4.11 -0.12
N VAL A 26 -5.01 3.65 -1.31
CA VAL A 26 -4.65 2.33 -1.85
C VAL A 26 -3.13 2.19 -1.91
N TRP A 27 -2.42 3.17 -2.49
CA TRP A 27 -0.95 3.14 -2.52
C TRP A 27 -0.31 3.03 -1.12
N ASN A 28 -0.83 3.78 -0.16
CA ASN A 28 -0.34 3.72 1.22
C ASN A 28 -0.56 2.32 1.83
N CYS A 29 -1.73 1.72 1.61
CA CYS A 29 -2.05 0.37 2.06
C CYS A 29 -1.11 -0.68 1.44
N MET A 30 -0.75 -0.52 0.17
CA MET A 30 0.17 -1.43 -0.53
C MET A 30 1.58 -1.46 0.07
N GLY A 31 2.07 -0.35 0.64
CA GLY A 31 3.51 -0.20 0.95
C GLY A 31 3.86 0.15 2.39
N ASN A 32 3.08 1.01 3.05
CA ASN A 32 3.50 1.64 4.30
C ASN A 32 3.64 0.62 5.44
N ALA A 33 2.61 -0.21 5.64
CA ALA A 33 2.57 -1.21 6.69
C ALA A 33 3.62 -2.31 6.47
N LEU A 34 3.75 -2.82 5.23
CA LEU A 34 4.75 -3.84 4.89
C LEU A 34 6.18 -3.34 5.10
N ALA A 35 6.47 -2.08 4.74
CA ALA A 35 7.77 -1.49 5.02
C ALA A 35 8.05 -1.36 6.53
N GLY A 36 7.03 -1.04 7.33
CA GLY A 36 7.14 -1.03 8.79
C GLY A 36 7.39 -2.43 9.37
N LEU A 37 6.66 -3.44 8.90
CA LEU A 37 6.75 -4.84 9.33
C LEU A 37 8.11 -5.49 8.99
N VAL A 38 8.72 -5.10 7.88
CA VAL A 38 10.06 -5.55 7.48
C VAL A 38 11.16 -4.75 8.20
N GLY A 39 10.89 -3.48 8.51
CA GLY A 39 11.81 -2.59 9.22
C GLY A 39 13.10 -2.36 8.43
N THR A 40 14.24 -2.76 9.02
CA THR A 40 15.57 -2.60 8.41
C THR A 40 16.15 -3.92 7.87
N ALA A 41 15.36 -4.99 7.82
CA ALA A 41 15.84 -6.27 7.32
C ALA A 41 16.27 -6.16 5.86
N ARG A 42 17.42 -6.77 5.53
CA ARG A 42 17.82 -6.97 4.14
C ARG A 42 17.07 -8.18 3.61
N LEU A 43 16.17 -7.95 2.66
CA LEU A 43 15.40 -9.01 2.04
C LEU A 43 16.26 -9.78 1.02
N THR A 44 16.03 -11.07 0.89
CA THR A 44 16.45 -11.89 -0.26
C THR A 44 15.66 -11.50 -1.53
N PRO A 45 16.09 -11.92 -2.74
CA PRO A 45 15.28 -11.75 -3.94
C PRO A 45 13.87 -12.35 -3.81
N GLU A 46 13.76 -13.52 -3.18
CA GLU A 46 12.50 -14.22 -2.95
C GLU A 46 11.60 -13.46 -1.98
N GLU A 47 12.15 -12.92 -0.89
CA GLU A 47 11.39 -12.10 0.07
C GLU A 47 10.97 -10.76 -0.52
N ARG A 48 11.76 -10.16 -1.43
CA ARG A 48 11.33 -8.98 -2.19
C ARG A 48 10.14 -9.31 -3.10
N ALA A 49 10.23 -10.39 -3.86
CA ALA A 49 9.14 -10.83 -4.72
C ALA A 49 7.86 -11.12 -3.92
N LEU A 50 8.00 -11.74 -2.73
CA LEU A 50 6.87 -11.94 -1.81
C LEU A 50 6.29 -10.62 -1.29
N MET A 51 7.14 -9.66 -0.90
CA MET A 51 6.70 -8.34 -0.47
C MET A 51 5.92 -7.62 -1.58
N ASP A 52 6.37 -7.72 -2.83
CA ASP A 52 5.69 -7.10 -3.96
C ASP A 52 4.35 -7.76 -4.26
N ARG A 53 4.29 -9.10 -4.20
CA ARG A 53 3.02 -9.85 -4.30
C ARG A 53 2.04 -9.43 -3.21
N LEU A 54 2.50 -9.34 -1.96
CA LEU A 54 1.69 -8.86 -0.83
C LEU A 54 1.21 -7.42 -1.06
N SER A 55 2.10 -6.53 -1.53
CA SER A 55 1.73 -5.15 -1.89
C SER A 55 0.61 -5.11 -2.91
N VAL A 56 0.71 -5.88 -4.00
CA VAL A 56 -0.30 -5.93 -5.06
C VAL A 56 -1.63 -6.48 -4.54
N VAL A 57 -1.63 -7.63 -3.87
CA VAL A 57 -2.87 -8.25 -3.35
C VAL A 57 -3.58 -7.33 -2.35
N THR A 58 -2.81 -6.67 -1.48
CA THR A 58 -3.34 -5.64 -0.56
C THR A 58 -3.99 -4.49 -1.32
N GLY A 59 -3.38 -4.05 -2.43
CA GLY A 59 -3.92 -3.04 -3.34
C GLY A 59 -5.20 -3.49 -4.05
N CYS A 60 -5.26 -4.74 -4.51
CA CYS A 60 -6.44 -5.32 -5.14
C CYS A 60 -7.65 -5.34 -4.18
N GLU A 61 -7.46 -5.77 -2.94
CA GLU A 61 -8.50 -5.73 -1.91
C GLU A 61 -9.00 -4.30 -1.67
N ALA A 62 -8.08 -3.35 -1.50
CA ALA A 62 -8.43 -1.95 -1.26
C ALA A 62 -9.13 -1.30 -2.46
N ALA A 63 -8.72 -1.61 -3.69
CA ALA A 63 -9.36 -1.14 -4.91
C ALA A 63 -10.80 -1.66 -5.04
N ARG A 64 -11.02 -2.96 -4.76
CA ARG A 64 -12.38 -3.54 -4.73
C ARG A 64 -13.27 -2.87 -3.71
N VAL A 65 -12.77 -2.59 -2.50
CA VAL A 65 -13.51 -1.85 -1.47
C VAL A 65 -13.85 -0.44 -1.94
N ALA A 66 -12.87 0.29 -2.48
CA ALA A 66 -13.08 1.66 -2.97
C ALA A 66 -14.16 1.71 -4.06
N MET A 67 -14.05 0.85 -5.07
CA MET A 67 -15.03 0.78 -6.15
C MET A 67 -16.40 0.29 -5.66
N GLY A 68 -16.44 -0.63 -4.69
CA GLY A 68 -17.68 -1.07 -4.03
C GLY A 68 -18.41 0.05 -3.27
N LEU A 69 -17.70 1.10 -2.84
CA LEU A 69 -18.30 2.32 -2.27
C LEU A 69 -18.84 3.29 -3.34
N GLY A 70 -18.76 2.93 -4.63
CA GLY A 70 -19.14 3.80 -5.74
C GLY A 70 -18.11 4.90 -6.05
N ILE A 71 -16.88 4.75 -5.59
CA ILE A 71 -15.80 5.72 -5.86
C ILE A 71 -15.28 5.48 -7.27
N ALA A 72 -15.29 6.55 -8.08
CA ALA A 72 -14.57 6.58 -9.36
C ALA A 72 -13.05 6.61 -9.08
N LEU A 73 -12.47 5.43 -8.81
CA LEU A 73 -11.08 5.32 -8.40
C LEU A 73 -10.13 5.69 -9.55
N GLU A 74 -9.24 6.64 -9.30
CA GLU A 74 -8.19 7.04 -10.24
C GLU A 74 -7.03 6.03 -10.24
N SER A 75 -6.16 6.10 -11.25
CA SER A 75 -4.97 5.25 -11.32
C SER A 75 -4.10 5.37 -10.05
N VAL A 76 -3.65 4.23 -9.54
CA VAL A 76 -2.81 4.15 -8.35
C VAL A 76 -1.35 4.30 -8.78
N ASN A 77 -0.91 5.56 -8.90
CA ASN A 77 0.45 5.91 -9.36
C ASN A 77 0.81 5.28 -10.71
N GLY A 78 -0.13 5.31 -11.67
CA GLY A 78 0.05 4.72 -13.00
C GLY A 78 -0.44 3.28 -13.13
N ILE A 79 -0.74 2.60 -12.01
CA ILE A 79 -1.39 1.29 -12.04
C ILE A 79 -2.89 1.51 -12.26
N PRO A 80 -3.51 0.93 -13.31
CA PRO A 80 -4.94 1.07 -13.56
C PRO A 80 -5.79 0.51 -12.40
N ALA A 81 -6.81 1.26 -12.00
CA ALA A 81 -7.65 0.92 -10.85
C ALA A 81 -8.53 -0.32 -11.11
N ASP A 82 -9.05 -0.42 -12.34
CA ASP A 82 -9.77 -1.58 -12.86
C ASP A 82 -8.87 -2.83 -12.87
N ALA A 83 -7.62 -2.72 -13.36
CA ALA A 83 -6.68 -3.84 -13.33
C ALA A 83 -6.44 -4.38 -11.90
N LEU A 84 -6.32 -3.50 -10.90
CA LEU A 84 -6.23 -3.91 -9.50
C LEU A 84 -7.53 -4.57 -9.01
N ALA A 85 -8.67 -3.98 -9.31
CA ALA A 85 -9.97 -4.45 -8.84
C ALA A 85 -10.41 -5.76 -9.51
N ASP A 86 -9.96 -6.00 -10.75
CA ASP A 86 -10.34 -7.15 -11.59
C ASP A 86 -9.35 -8.30 -11.55
N ALA A 87 -8.19 -8.16 -10.91
CA ALA A 87 -7.27 -9.27 -10.69
C ALA A 87 -7.96 -10.43 -9.94
N ARG A 88 -7.97 -11.62 -10.55
CA ARG A 88 -8.60 -12.84 -10.02
C ARG A 88 -7.65 -14.02 -9.91
N ASN A 89 -6.48 -13.98 -10.55
CA ASN A 89 -5.56 -15.12 -10.59
C ASN A 89 -4.08 -14.69 -10.44
N ASP A 90 -3.18 -15.67 -10.37
CA ASP A 90 -1.74 -15.42 -10.19
C ASP A 90 -1.08 -14.70 -11.38
N ASP A 91 -1.59 -14.87 -12.61
CA ASP A 91 -1.06 -14.17 -13.79
C ASP A 91 -1.39 -12.68 -13.74
N ASP A 92 -2.61 -12.32 -13.30
CA ASP A 92 -3.00 -10.92 -13.10
C ASP A 92 -2.08 -10.26 -12.05
N ILE A 93 -1.84 -10.96 -10.93
CA ILE A 93 -0.98 -10.44 -9.86
C ILE A 93 0.46 -10.30 -10.32
N ARG A 94 0.96 -11.23 -11.14
CA ARG A 94 2.30 -11.15 -11.72
C ARG A 94 2.42 -9.92 -12.63
N ALA A 95 1.46 -9.70 -13.52
CA ALA A 95 1.44 -8.52 -14.39
C ALA A 95 1.39 -7.19 -13.58
N LEU A 96 0.56 -7.14 -12.54
CA LEU A 96 0.50 -5.99 -11.64
C LEU A 96 1.79 -5.80 -10.83
N THR A 97 2.49 -6.87 -10.49
CA THR A 97 3.79 -6.82 -9.81
C THR A 97 4.86 -6.23 -10.73
N GLU A 98 4.87 -6.61 -12.01
CA GLU A 98 5.74 -6.01 -13.03
C GLU A 98 5.44 -4.51 -13.21
N CYS A 99 4.15 -4.14 -13.24
CA CYS A 99 3.73 -2.74 -13.29
C CYS A 99 4.20 -1.95 -12.06
N LEU A 100 4.02 -2.51 -10.85
CA LEU A 100 4.50 -1.91 -9.61
C LEU A 100 6.03 -1.72 -9.62
N ALA A 101 6.78 -2.68 -10.16
CA ALA A 101 8.23 -2.58 -10.30
C ALA A 101 8.64 -1.42 -11.24
N ALA A 102 7.96 -1.28 -12.38
CA ALA A 102 8.19 -0.16 -13.30
C ALA A 102 7.89 1.20 -12.64
N VAL A 103 6.74 1.33 -11.97
CA VAL A 103 6.35 2.54 -11.22
C VAL A 103 7.38 2.90 -10.15
N ARG A 104 7.91 1.90 -9.43
CA ARG A 104 8.96 2.12 -8.42
C ARG A 104 10.27 2.54 -9.05
N ALA A 105 10.63 1.99 -10.22
CA ALA A 105 11.85 2.35 -10.93
C ALA A 105 11.82 3.82 -11.40
N GLU A 106 10.70 4.27 -11.97
CA GLU A 106 10.51 5.67 -12.39
C GLU A 106 10.55 6.66 -11.23
N ARG A 107 10.19 6.21 -10.02
CA ARG A 107 10.14 7.02 -8.81
C ARG A 107 11.40 6.96 -7.95
N GLN A 108 12.45 6.28 -8.41
CA GLN A 108 13.72 6.29 -7.70
C GLN A 108 14.29 7.71 -7.71
N LEU A 109 14.58 8.22 -6.51
CA LEU A 109 15.26 9.50 -6.36
C LEU A 109 16.68 9.38 -6.91
N THR A 110 17.15 10.39 -7.63
CA THR A 110 18.57 10.48 -7.98
C THR A 110 19.41 10.53 -6.70
N PRO A 111 20.69 10.13 -6.75
CA PRO A 111 21.59 10.26 -5.59
C PRO A 111 21.62 11.69 -5.00
N GLU A 112 21.52 12.74 -5.82
CA GLU A 112 21.46 14.12 -5.31
C GLU A 112 20.12 14.44 -4.63
N GLN A 113 19.00 13.96 -5.18
CA GLN A 113 17.68 14.13 -4.57
C GLN A 113 17.60 13.37 -3.24
N ALA A 114 18.14 12.16 -3.20
CA ALA A 114 18.26 11.34 -2.01
C ALA A 114 19.03 12.05 -0.88
N GLN A 115 20.13 12.74 -1.20
CA GLN A 115 20.91 13.50 -0.21
C GLN A 115 20.14 14.69 0.39
N ARG A 116 19.25 15.33 -0.39
CA ARG A 116 18.48 16.51 0.05
C ARG A 116 17.29 16.17 0.95
N VAL A 117 16.70 14.99 0.78
CA VAL A 117 15.45 14.60 1.47
C VAL A 117 15.73 13.92 2.82
N GLY A 118 16.99 13.63 3.15
CA GLY A 118 17.34 12.72 4.24
C GLY A 118 16.91 11.28 3.90
N MET A 119 17.31 10.32 4.74
CA MET A 119 17.22 8.86 4.52
C MET A 119 16.10 8.43 3.53
N PRO A 120 16.41 8.30 2.23
CA PRO A 120 15.40 8.25 1.19
C PRO A 120 14.67 6.91 1.21
N GLY A 121 13.37 6.93 0.90
CA GLY A 121 12.63 5.72 0.54
C GLY A 121 11.99 4.93 1.68
N ARG A 122 11.95 5.44 2.92
CA ARG A 122 11.14 4.81 4.00
C ARG A 122 9.79 5.52 4.17
N PRO A 123 8.67 4.82 3.95
CA PRO A 123 7.34 5.36 4.21
C PRO A 123 7.19 5.88 5.64
N SER A 124 6.30 6.85 5.87
CA SER A 124 6.07 7.48 7.19
C SER A 124 5.84 6.45 8.29
N LEU A 125 5.02 5.43 8.01
CA LEU A 125 4.74 4.34 8.94
C LEU A 125 6.01 3.55 9.32
N ALA A 126 6.91 3.27 8.37
CA ALA A 126 8.19 2.62 8.68
C ALA A 126 9.06 3.49 9.60
N GLN A 127 8.98 4.82 9.48
CA GLN A 127 9.67 5.72 10.40
C GLN A 127 9.02 5.73 11.79
N ASP A 128 7.69 5.66 11.86
CA ASP A 128 6.95 5.59 13.13
C ASP A 128 7.25 4.32 13.90
N VAL A 129 7.30 3.17 13.21
CA VAL A 129 7.68 1.88 13.79
C VAL A 129 9.09 1.92 14.37
N LEU A 130 10.06 2.44 13.60
CA LEU A 130 11.44 2.59 14.07
C LEU A 130 11.55 3.53 15.27
N LYS A 131 10.67 4.54 15.34
CA LYS A 131 10.59 5.51 16.44
C LYS A 131 9.63 5.08 17.56
N LYS A 132 9.05 3.87 17.50
CA LYS A 132 8.03 3.36 18.43
C LYS A 132 6.84 4.31 18.65
N ARG A 133 6.42 5.01 17.60
CA ARG A 133 5.23 5.88 17.61
C ARG A 133 3.99 5.09 17.20
N ARG A 134 2.81 5.58 17.58
CA ARG A 134 1.54 5.12 17.02
C ARG A 134 1.55 5.31 15.50
N THR A 135 1.12 4.28 14.77
CA THR A 135 1.01 4.29 13.32
C THR A 135 -0.39 4.70 12.86
N GLU A 136 -0.55 5.02 11.58
CA GLU A 136 -1.84 5.28 10.94
C GLU A 136 -2.53 3.99 10.44
N ILE A 137 -2.17 2.82 10.98
CA ILE A 137 -2.65 1.54 10.44
C ILE A 137 -4.17 1.42 10.44
N GLU A 138 -4.84 1.93 11.47
CA GLU A 138 -6.30 1.91 11.60
C GLU A 138 -6.97 2.79 10.53
N GLN A 139 -6.37 3.91 10.17
CA GLN A 139 -6.89 4.84 9.16
C GLN A 139 -6.55 4.41 7.72
N LEU A 140 -5.66 3.41 7.56
CA LEU A 140 -5.25 2.87 6.27
C LEU A 140 -5.84 1.47 6.08
N ASN A 141 -5.04 0.42 6.30
CA ASN A 141 -5.47 -0.96 6.10
C ASN A 141 -6.65 -1.34 7.02
N GLY A 142 -6.71 -0.81 8.24
CA GLY A 142 -7.83 -1.04 9.17
C GLY A 142 -9.16 -0.50 8.63
N GLU A 143 -9.14 0.66 7.98
CA GLU A 143 -10.32 1.27 7.37
C GLU A 143 -10.79 0.46 6.14
N ILE A 144 -9.85 -0.08 5.35
CA ILE A 144 -10.18 -1.03 4.26
C ILE A 144 -10.89 -2.26 4.81
N VAL A 145 -10.41 -2.83 5.93
CA VAL A 145 -11.03 -3.98 6.58
C VAL A 145 -12.44 -3.65 7.07
N ARG A 146 -12.60 -2.50 7.74
CA ARG A 146 -13.88 -2.06 8.27
C ARG A 146 -14.91 -1.87 7.14
N LEU A 147 -14.53 -1.17 6.06
CA LEU A 147 -15.42 -0.90 4.93
C LEU A 147 -15.69 -2.15 4.09
N GLY A 148 -14.68 -3.01 3.88
CA GLY A 148 -14.86 -4.29 3.23
C GLY A 148 -15.90 -5.16 3.92
N ALA A 149 -15.86 -5.23 5.26
CA ALA A 149 -16.87 -5.93 6.05
C ALA A 149 -18.28 -5.37 5.84
N THR A 150 -18.45 -4.04 5.76
CA THR A 150 -19.76 -3.43 5.50
C THR A 150 -20.32 -3.73 4.11
N LEU A 151 -19.45 -4.03 3.15
CA LEU A 151 -19.80 -4.34 1.75
C LEU A 151 -19.84 -5.84 1.45
N GLY A 152 -19.46 -6.70 2.40
CA GLY A 152 -19.27 -8.13 2.15
C GLY A 152 -18.07 -8.46 1.25
N ILE A 153 -17.09 -7.57 1.16
CA ILE A 153 -15.87 -7.76 0.36
C ILE A 153 -14.77 -8.28 1.29
N ALA A 154 -14.20 -9.43 0.94
CA ALA A 154 -13.11 -10.03 1.70
C ALA A 154 -11.81 -9.22 1.55
N THR A 155 -11.17 -8.90 2.69
CA THR A 155 -9.89 -8.19 2.78
C THR A 155 -8.88 -8.92 3.69
N PRO A 156 -8.62 -10.22 3.48
CA PRO A 156 -7.82 -11.04 4.39
C PRO A 156 -6.39 -10.55 4.57
N VAL A 157 -5.74 -10.05 3.51
CA VAL A 157 -4.35 -9.56 3.61
C VAL A 157 -4.30 -8.23 4.35
N ASN A 158 -5.21 -7.29 4.06
CA ASN A 158 -5.32 -6.05 4.85
C ASN A 158 -5.61 -6.32 6.34
N ALA A 159 -6.44 -7.32 6.64
CA ALA A 159 -6.74 -7.72 8.02
C ALA A 159 -5.50 -8.28 8.74
N ALA A 160 -4.77 -9.18 8.08
CA ALA A 160 -3.56 -9.79 8.64
C ALA A 160 -2.44 -8.75 8.85
N ILE A 161 -2.25 -7.84 7.89
CA ILE A 161 -1.29 -6.72 8.01
C ILE A 161 -1.67 -5.83 9.21
N THR A 162 -2.94 -5.45 9.32
CA THR A 162 -3.44 -4.63 10.43
C THR A 162 -3.15 -5.28 11.78
N GLU A 163 -3.46 -6.57 11.92
CA GLU A 163 -3.24 -7.28 13.17
C GLU A 163 -1.75 -7.43 13.51
N LEU A 164 -0.91 -7.76 12.54
CA LEU A 164 0.53 -7.91 12.78
C LEU A 164 1.17 -6.56 13.18
N VAL A 165 0.69 -5.44 12.63
CA VAL A 165 1.13 -4.12 13.07
C VAL A 165 0.66 -3.82 14.50
N ARG A 166 -0.56 -4.19 14.89
CA ARG A 166 -1.04 -4.07 16.28
C ARG A 166 -0.20 -4.89 17.25
N GLU A 167 0.17 -6.11 16.89
CA GLU A 167 1.06 -6.95 17.70
C GLU A 167 2.43 -6.29 17.89
N MET A 168 2.97 -5.70 16.83
CA MET A 168 4.22 -4.96 16.87
C MET A 168 4.13 -3.69 17.74
N GLU A 169 3.07 -2.89 17.62
CA GLU A 169 2.83 -1.72 18.48
C GLU A 169 2.68 -2.09 19.96
N ALA A 170 2.09 -3.25 20.25
CA ALA A 170 1.99 -3.80 21.59
C ALA A 170 3.27 -4.46 22.11
N GLY A 171 4.37 -4.43 21.33
CA GLY A 171 5.66 -5.04 21.68
C GLY A 171 5.66 -6.57 21.68
N ARG A 172 4.63 -7.22 21.11
CA ARG A 172 4.51 -8.68 21.00
C ARG A 172 5.19 -9.23 19.75
N TRP A 173 5.56 -8.35 18.81
CA TRP A 173 6.24 -8.71 17.57
C TRP A 173 7.40 -7.75 17.27
N GLN A 174 8.43 -8.25 16.60
CA GLN A 174 9.57 -7.44 16.14
C GLN A 174 9.60 -7.37 14.62
N PRO A 175 9.85 -6.20 14.01
CA PRO A 175 10.02 -6.08 12.57
C PRO A 175 11.13 -6.99 12.03
N GLY A 176 10.90 -7.60 10.86
CA GLY A 176 11.86 -8.47 10.20
C GLY A 176 11.28 -9.14 8.95
N ALA A 177 12.15 -9.80 8.19
CA ALA A 177 11.73 -10.51 6.98
C ALA A 177 10.69 -11.62 7.26
N ASP A 178 10.75 -12.22 8.46
CA ASP A 178 9.80 -13.23 8.93
C ASP A 178 8.35 -12.73 8.97
N SER A 179 8.13 -11.41 9.09
CA SER A 179 6.80 -10.80 9.01
C SER A 179 6.09 -11.14 7.70
N LEU A 180 6.82 -11.22 6.57
CA LEU A 180 6.24 -11.55 5.27
C LEU A 180 5.69 -12.97 5.24
N ARG A 181 6.41 -13.93 5.87
CA ARG A 181 5.99 -15.33 5.91
C ARG A 181 4.70 -15.53 6.70
N ARG A 182 4.46 -14.71 7.73
CA ARG A 182 3.19 -14.73 8.49
C ARG A 182 1.98 -14.30 7.67
N LEU A 183 2.19 -13.54 6.59
CA LEU A 183 1.12 -13.07 5.73
C LEU A 183 0.79 -14.06 4.61
N VAL A 184 1.67 -15.02 4.32
CA VAL A 184 1.49 -16.02 3.25
C VAL A 184 0.16 -16.80 3.35
N PRO A 185 -0.26 -17.29 4.54
CA PRO A 185 -1.53 -18.02 4.66
C PRO A 185 -2.77 -17.20 4.25
N HIS A 186 -2.65 -15.86 4.24
CA HIS A 186 -3.75 -14.94 3.94
C HIS A 186 -3.83 -14.55 2.47
N LEU A 187 -2.84 -14.92 1.65
CA LEU A 187 -2.85 -14.62 0.22
C LEU A 187 -4.03 -15.29 -0.52
N GLY A 188 -4.60 -16.36 0.07
CA GLY A 188 -5.72 -17.12 -0.51
C GLY A 188 -5.36 -17.76 -1.86
N ALA A 189 -6.20 -18.69 -2.31
CA ALA A 189 -6.28 -18.95 -3.75
C ALA A 189 -7.05 -17.75 -4.32
N LEU A 190 -6.37 -16.88 -5.07
CA LEU A 190 -7.06 -15.89 -5.88
C LEU A 190 -7.92 -16.69 -6.87
N GLY A 191 -9.23 -16.73 -6.62
CA GLY A 191 -10.21 -17.51 -7.38
C GLY A 191 -10.67 -18.79 -6.67
N ALA A 192 -11.88 -18.72 -6.11
CA ALA A 192 -12.87 -19.78 -6.25
C ALA A 192 -14.05 -19.19 -7.04
#